data_AF-A0A1V4ZH79-F1
#
_entry.id   AF-A0A1V4ZH79-F1
#
_cell.length_a   1.000
_cell.length_b   1.000
_cell.length_c   1.000
_cell.angle_alpha   90.00
_cell.angle_beta   90.00
_cell.angle_gamma   90.00
#
_symmetry.space_group_name_H-M   'P 1'
#
loop_
_entity.id
_entity.type
_entity.pdbx_description
1 polymer ?
#
loop_
_entity_poly.entity_id
_entity_poly.type
_entity_poly.pdbx_seq_one_letter_code
_entity_poly.pdbx_strand_id
1 'polypeptide(L)'
;MFNERSLERLFQSMNSHVPSVRPSLESLLESNDPVYLGKDGRTFHVDKEELRLLSTYLDIWDWSRLKIPLLLMTDTNYEGGMWKVSGKLEVTVISRFLGREPEKENEMLIFYPHLLKIRQTFPTAVNVLYLP
;
A
#
# COMPACT_ATOMS: atom_id res chain seq x y z
N MET A 1 -8.07 32.47 6.79
CA MET A 1 -7.87 31.25 7.62
C MET A 1 -8.40 30.06 6.84
N PHE A 2 -7.51 29.16 6.41
CA PHE A 2 -7.93 27.87 5.87
C PHE A 2 -8.58 27.07 7.00
N ASN A 3 -9.81 26.59 6.79
CA ASN A 3 -10.58 25.87 7.80
C ASN A 3 -10.10 24.41 7.86
N GLU A 4 -9.57 23.97 9.01
CA GLU A 4 -9.07 22.59 9.23
C GLU A 4 -10.10 21.54 8.82
N ARG A 5 -11.40 21.78 9.09
CA ARG A 5 -12.50 20.89 8.69
C ARG A 5 -12.66 20.74 7.18
N SER A 6 -12.30 21.77 6.40
CA SER A 6 -12.35 21.70 4.94
C SER A 6 -11.19 20.88 4.38
N LEU A 7 -10.02 20.96 5.03
CA LEU A 7 -8.84 20.19 4.67
C LEU A 7 -9.04 18.70 4.97
N GLU A 8 -9.58 18.37 6.14
CA GLU A 8 -9.94 16.99 6.52
C GLU A 8 -10.90 16.35 5.52
N ARG A 9 -11.92 17.09 5.08
CA ARG A 9 -12.87 16.59 4.05
C ARG A 9 -12.21 16.35 2.70
N LEU A 10 -11.23 17.17 2.33
CA LEU A 10 -10.46 16.97 1.09
C LEU A 10 -9.65 15.66 1.16
N PHE A 11 -8.91 15.44 2.25
CA PHE A 11 -8.16 14.19 2.45
C PHE A 11 -9.07 12.96 2.52
N GLN A 12 -10.22 13.07 3.18
CA GLN A 12 -11.22 11.99 3.19
C GLN A 12 -11.72 11.66 1.78
N SER A 13 -12.01 12.68 0.97
CA SER A 13 -12.44 12.50 -0.42
C SER A 13 -11.35 11.83 -1.28
N MET A 14 -10.10 12.29 -1.16
CA MET A 14 -8.95 11.70 -1.87
C MET A 14 -8.72 10.24 -1.48
N ASN A 15 -8.96 9.89 -0.22
CA ASN A 15 -8.78 8.55 0.32
C ASN A 15 -10.02 7.65 0.23
N SER A 16 -11.04 8.03 -0.55
CA SER A 16 -12.26 7.23 -0.73
C SER A 16 -11.98 5.80 -1.23
N HIS A 17 -10.98 5.66 -2.10
CA HIS A 17 -10.52 4.38 -2.67
C HIS A 17 -9.63 3.56 -1.72
N VAL A 18 -9.21 4.13 -0.58
CA VAL A 18 -8.42 3.43 0.42
C VAL A 18 -9.32 2.38 1.08
N PRO A 19 -8.86 1.13 1.26
CA PRO A 19 -9.65 0.04 1.83
C PRO A 19 -10.17 0.39 3.23
N SER A 20 -11.44 0.05 3.48
CA SER A 20 -12.04 0.08 4.82
C SER A 20 -11.60 -1.13 5.65
N VAL A 21 -11.49 -2.29 5.00
CA VAL A 21 -10.97 -3.53 5.55
C VAL A 21 -9.94 -4.08 4.57
N ARG A 22 -8.76 -4.46 5.08
CA ARG A 22 -7.70 -5.07 4.28
C ARG A 22 -7.63 -6.58 4.53
N PRO A 23 -7.95 -7.44 3.54
CA PRO A 23 -7.73 -8.87 3.65
C PRO A 23 -6.22 -9.20 3.73
N SER A 24 -5.90 -10.39 4.21
CA SER A 24 -4.52 -10.88 4.18
C SER A 24 -4.12 -11.33 2.77
N LEU A 25 -2.82 -11.33 2.48
CA LEU A 25 -2.27 -11.91 1.26
C LEU A 25 -2.71 -13.39 1.11
N GLU A 26 -2.65 -14.16 2.19
CA GLU A 26 -3.10 -15.56 2.23
C GLU A 26 -4.56 -15.71 1.78
N SER A 27 -5.48 -14.94 2.39
CA SER A 27 -6.91 -15.02 2.05
C SER A 27 -7.19 -14.66 0.60
N LEU A 28 -6.45 -13.70 0.04
CA LEU A 28 -6.60 -13.33 -1.37
C LEU A 28 -6.01 -14.37 -2.32
N LEU A 29 -4.90 -15.02 -1.97
CA LEU A 29 -4.31 -16.09 -2.79
C LEU A 29 -5.26 -17.31 -2.89
N GLU A 30 -5.94 -17.64 -1.80
CA GLU A 30 -6.92 -18.72 -1.73
C GLU A 30 -8.24 -18.39 -2.45
N SER A 31 -8.59 -17.10 -2.57
CA SER A 31 -9.82 -16.68 -3.25
C SER A 31 -9.78 -16.96 -4.76
N ASN A 32 -10.88 -17.47 -5.32
CA ASN A 32 -11.07 -17.55 -6.76
C ASN A 32 -11.29 -16.18 -7.40
N ASP A 33 -11.84 -15.22 -6.64
CA ASP A 33 -12.06 -13.83 -7.04
C ASP A 33 -11.51 -12.89 -5.95
N PRO A 34 -10.20 -12.59 -5.97
CA PRO A 34 -9.55 -11.73 -4.97
C PRO A 34 -10.04 -10.28 -5.06
N VAL A 35 -10.68 -9.81 -4.00
CA VAL A 35 -11.26 -8.46 -3.91
C VAL A 35 -11.05 -7.82 -2.53
N TYR A 36 -11.09 -6.49 -2.47
CA TYR A 36 -11.21 -5.73 -1.22
C TYR A 36 -12.27 -4.63 -1.32
N LEU A 37 -12.76 -4.17 -0.16
CA LEU A 37 -13.79 -3.11 -0.07
C LEU A 37 -13.15 -1.76 0.26
N GLY A 38 -13.44 -0.75 -0.56
CA GLY A 38 -13.09 0.65 -0.31
C GLY A 38 -13.88 1.25 0.85
N LYS A 39 -13.49 2.45 1.30
CA LYS A 39 -14.29 3.24 2.26
C LYS A 39 -15.58 3.78 1.66
N ASP A 40 -15.62 3.93 0.35
CA ASP A 40 -16.81 4.31 -0.43
C ASP A 40 -17.79 3.14 -0.67
N GLY A 41 -17.48 1.95 -0.15
CA GLY A 41 -18.28 0.75 -0.34
C GLY A 41 -18.13 0.09 -1.71
N ARG A 42 -17.22 0.57 -2.56
CA ARG A 42 -16.91 -0.07 -3.85
C ARG A 42 -16.01 -1.29 -3.64
N THR A 43 -16.21 -2.29 -4.49
CA THR A 43 -15.36 -3.49 -4.55
C THR A 43 -14.25 -3.26 -5.57
N PHE A 44 -13.01 -3.59 -5.20
CA PHE A 44 -11.84 -3.52 -6.06
C PHE A 44 -11.25 -4.92 -6.23
N HIS A 45 -11.07 -5.35 -7.47
CA HIS A 45 -10.37 -6.59 -7.79
C HIS A 45 -8.87 -6.41 -7.66
N VAL A 46 -8.20 -7.47 -7.20
CA VAL A 46 -6.74 -7.54 -7.10
C VAL A 46 -6.23 -8.60 -8.05
N ASP A 47 -5.22 -8.29 -8.85
CA ASP A 47 -4.63 -9.25 -9.78
C ASP A 47 -3.96 -10.40 -9.01
N LYS A 48 -4.29 -11.64 -9.39
CA LYS A 48 -3.78 -12.84 -8.73
C LYS A 48 -2.29 -13.07 -8.99
N GLU A 49 -1.77 -12.63 -10.13
CA GLU A 49 -0.33 -12.70 -10.42
C GLU A 49 0.46 -11.67 -9.61
N GLU A 50 -0.11 -10.48 -9.35
CA GLU A 50 0.50 -9.52 -8.42
C GLU A 50 0.63 -10.12 -7.01
N LEU A 51 -0.43 -10.78 -6.52
CA LEU A 51 -0.43 -11.45 -5.22
C LEU A 51 0.62 -12.57 -5.14
N ARG A 52 0.72 -13.39 -6.19
CA ARG A 52 1.75 -14.44 -6.27
C ARG A 52 3.15 -13.84 -6.29
N LEU A 53 3.36 -12.74 -6.99
CA LEU A 53 4.66 -12.06 -6.99
C LEU A 53 4.99 -11.50 -5.61
N LEU A 54 4.03 -10.88 -4.92
CA LEU A 54 4.22 -10.41 -3.53
C LEU A 54 4.62 -11.55 -2.59
N SER A 55 4.01 -12.73 -2.75
CA SER A 55 4.27 -13.89 -1.91
C SER A 55 5.70 -14.42 -2.04
N THR A 56 6.37 -14.20 -3.18
CA THR A 56 7.78 -14.57 -3.37
C THR A 56 8.76 -13.78 -2.50
N TYR A 57 8.34 -12.62 -1.97
CA TYR A 57 9.19 -11.77 -1.13
C TYR A 57 9.04 -12.06 0.36
N LEU A 58 8.18 -12.99 0.77
CA LEU A 58 7.93 -13.32 2.18
C LEU A 58 7.95 -14.82 2.41
N ASP A 59 8.23 -15.21 3.65
CA ASP A 59 8.01 -16.58 4.09
C ASP A 59 6.50 -16.85 4.19
N ILE A 60 6.11 -18.11 3.95
CA ILE A 60 4.69 -18.53 3.94
C ILE A 60 3.94 -18.16 5.22
N TRP A 61 4.63 -18.18 6.37
CA TRP A 61 4.08 -17.86 7.68
C TRP A 61 3.63 -16.39 7.83
N ASP A 62 4.19 -15.49 7.00
CA ASP A 62 3.86 -14.07 7.03
C ASP A 62 2.71 -13.70 6.08
N TRP A 63 2.25 -14.61 5.23
CA TRP A 63 1.18 -14.33 4.27
C TRP A 63 -0.15 -13.99 4.96
N SER A 64 -0.44 -14.60 6.11
CA SER A 64 -1.64 -14.32 6.92
C SER A 64 -1.62 -12.91 7.55
N ARG A 65 -0.41 -12.35 7.72
CA ARG A 65 -0.16 -11.08 8.42
C ARG A 65 -0.06 -9.89 7.48
N LEU A 66 0.48 -10.08 6.27
CA LEU A 66 0.57 -9.00 5.27
C LEU A 66 -0.83 -8.60 4.80
N LYS A 67 -1.16 -7.32 4.92
CA LYS A 67 -2.46 -6.76 4.55
C LYS A 67 -2.42 -6.11 3.18
N ILE A 68 -3.38 -6.45 2.33
CA ILE A 68 -3.49 -5.95 0.95
C ILE A 68 -4.72 -5.04 0.83
N PRO A 69 -4.65 -3.94 0.05
CA PRO A 69 -3.46 -3.43 -0.64
C PRO A 69 -2.39 -2.88 0.32
N LEU A 70 -1.12 -2.93 -0.13
CA LEU A 70 -0.03 -2.21 0.53
C LEU A 70 -0.29 -0.71 0.43
N LEU A 71 0.03 0.04 1.48
CA LEU A 71 -0.23 1.47 1.52
C LEU A 71 1.08 2.26 1.46
N LEU A 72 1.21 3.09 0.43
CA LEU A 72 2.30 4.06 0.27
C LEU A 72 1.79 5.42 0.75
N MET A 73 2.24 5.85 1.92
CA MET A 73 1.72 7.07 2.55
C MET A 73 2.47 8.29 2.04
N THR A 74 1.78 9.33 1.57
CA THR A 74 2.45 10.61 1.31
C THR A 74 2.99 11.17 2.62
N ASP A 75 4.24 11.60 2.63
CA ASP A 75 4.79 12.34 3.77
C ASP A 75 4.71 13.85 3.50
N THR A 76 3.81 14.54 4.22
CA THR A 76 3.63 15.99 4.12
C THR A 76 4.78 16.78 4.75
N ASN A 77 5.66 16.13 5.52
CA ASN A 77 6.78 16.80 6.21
C ASN A 77 8.04 16.94 5.35
N TYR A 78 8.12 16.26 4.21
CA TYR A 78 9.28 16.33 3.32
C TYR A 78 8.94 17.13 2.06
N GLU A 79 9.64 18.26 1.88
CA GLU A 79 9.47 19.19 0.75
C GLU A 79 9.69 18.55 -0.64
N GLY A 80 10.25 17.33 -0.70
CA GLY A 80 10.69 16.65 -1.92
C GLY A 80 9.73 15.62 -2.53
N GLY A 81 8.48 15.49 -2.04
CA GLY A 81 7.51 14.55 -2.62
C GLY A 81 7.92 13.09 -2.43
N MET A 82 7.96 12.66 -1.17
CA MET A 82 8.34 11.31 -0.76
C MET A 82 7.13 10.53 -0.27
N TRP A 83 7.18 9.21 -0.42
CA TRP A 83 6.22 8.31 0.21
C TRP A 83 6.92 7.46 1.25
N LYS A 84 6.18 7.17 2.32
CA LYS A 84 6.60 6.31 3.40
C LYS A 84 5.88 4.98 3.32
N VAL A 85 6.66 3.92 3.41
CA VAL A 85 6.19 2.56 3.69
C VAL A 85 6.42 2.31 5.16
N SER A 86 5.40 1.82 5.86
CA SER A 86 5.48 1.50 7.28
C SER A 86 4.95 0.11 7.56
N GLY A 87 5.59 -0.57 8.51
CA GLY A 87 5.30 -1.95 8.85
C GLY A 87 6.39 -2.88 8.37
N LYS A 88 6.80 -3.82 9.22
CA LYS A 88 7.95 -4.70 8.97
C LYS A 88 7.76 -5.55 7.71
N LEU A 89 6.55 -6.06 7.48
CA LEU A 89 6.26 -6.92 6.32
C LEU A 89 6.18 -6.11 5.03
N GLU A 90 5.48 -4.97 5.07
CA GLU A 90 5.37 -4.03 3.95
C GLU A 90 6.76 -3.55 3.52
N VAL A 91 7.61 -3.16 4.48
CA VAL A 91 8.99 -2.75 4.23
C VAL A 91 9.81 -3.90 3.67
N THR A 92 9.70 -5.11 4.22
CA THR A 92 10.42 -6.28 3.70
C THR A 92 10.09 -6.54 2.24
N VAL A 93 8.80 -6.52 1.89
CA VAL A 93 8.33 -6.74 0.51
C VAL A 93 8.88 -5.67 -0.42
N ILE A 94 8.69 -4.39 -0.09
CA ILE A 94 9.10 -3.28 -0.96
C ILE A 94 10.63 -3.20 -1.07
N SER A 95 11.35 -3.43 0.01
CA SER A 95 12.81 -3.47 0.03
C SER A 95 13.35 -4.56 -0.90
N ARG A 96 12.83 -5.79 -0.78
CA ARG A 96 13.23 -6.93 -1.64
C ARG A 96 12.87 -6.69 -3.11
N PHE A 97 11.67 -6.18 -3.38
CA PHE A 97 11.22 -5.84 -4.73
C PHE A 97 12.10 -4.75 -5.40
N LEU A 98 12.45 -3.71 -4.64
CA LEU A 98 13.28 -2.63 -5.15
C LEU A 98 14.78 -2.99 -5.21
N GLY A 99 15.20 -4.03 -4.48
CA GLY A 99 16.61 -4.39 -4.33
C GLY A 99 17.38 -3.35 -3.53
N ARG A 100 16.75 -2.76 -2.50
CA ARG A 100 17.26 -1.63 -1.73
C ARG A 100 17.00 -1.82 -0.24
N GLU A 101 18.01 -1.58 0.59
CA GLU A 101 17.88 -1.57 2.05
C GLU A 101 16.98 -0.42 2.56
N PRO A 102 16.12 -0.66 3.56
CA PRO A 102 15.29 0.38 4.15
C PRO A 102 16.07 1.24 5.15
N GLU A 103 15.56 2.44 5.44
CA GLU A 103 16.12 3.33 6.45
C GLU A 103 16.02 2.73 7.86
N LYS A 104 14.95 1.99 8.13
CA LYS A 104 14.73 1.23 9.38
C LYS A 104 14.01 -0.08 9.09
N GLU A 105 14.05 -1.01 10.03
CA GLU A 105 13.38 -2.32 9.90
C GLU A 105 11.88 -2.23 9.57
N ASN A 106 11.20 -1.19 10.06
CA ASN A 106 9.76 -0.99 9.90
C ASN A 106 9.39 0.30 9.16
N GLU A 107 10.37 1.00 8.58
CA GLU A 107 10.15 2.25 7.85
C GLU A 107 11.07 2.35 6.63
N MET A 108 10.48 2.61 5.47
CA MET A 108 11.22 2.85 4.24
C MET A 108 10.67 4.09 3.51
N LEU A 109 11.58 4.95 3.08
CA LEU A 109 11.28 6.10 2.24
C LEU A 109 11.46 5.73 0.78
N ILE A 110 10.47 6.07 -0.04
CA ILE A 110 10.51 5.87 -1.48
C ILE A 110 10.28 7.19 -2.21
N PHE A 111 10.96 7.34 -3.34
CA PHE A 111 10.91 8.52 -4.20
C PHE A 111 10.09 8.21 -5.45
N TYR A 112 9.79 9.24 -6.23
CA TYR A 112 8.96 9.12 -7.43
C TYR A 112 9.39 7.99 -8.41
N PRO A 113 10.69 7.77 -8.73
CA PRO A 113 11.09 6.66 -9.58
C PRO A 113 10.73 5.28 -9.01
N HIS A 114 10.84 5.11 -7.69
CA HIS A 114 10.45 3.88 -6.99
C HIS A 114 8.95 3.70 -7.02
N LEU A 115 8.19 4.79 -6.76
CA LEU A 115 6.72 4.76 -6.84
C LEU A 115 6.25 4.34 -8.23
N LEU A 116 6.82 4.90 -9.29
CA LEU A 116 6.48 4.52 -10.66
C LEU A 116 6.72 3.03 -10.91
N LYS A 117 7.89 2.52 -10.52
CA LYS A 117 8.22 1.10 -10.64
C LYS A 117 7.21 0.23 -9.87
N ILE A 118 6.89 0.59 -8.62
CA ILE A 118 5.91 -0.13 -7.80
C ILE A 118 4.54 -0.13 -8.47
N ARG A 119 4.03 1.02 -8.93
CA ARG A 119 2.70 1.11 -9.55
C ARG A 119 2.60 0.44 -10.91
N GLN A 120 3.70 0.33 -11.64
CA GLN A 120 3.76 -0.42 -12.89
C GLN A 120 3.71 -1.93 -12.65
N THR A 121 4.33 -2.41 -11.56
CA THR A 121 4.35 -3.84 -11.22
C THR A 121 3.12 -4.28 -10.43
N PHE A 122 2.63 -3.43 -9.52
CA PHE A 122 1.54 -3.74 -8.61
C PHE A 122 0.39 -2.71 -8.72
N PRO A 123 -0.26 -2.58 -9.88
CA PRO A 123 -1.32 -1.59 -10.07
C PRO A 123 -2.57 -1.83 -9.21
N THR A 124 -2.82 -3.06 -8.74
CA THR A 124 -4.05 -3.41 -7.99
C THR A 124 -3.78 -3.85 -6.55
N ALA A 125 -2.56 -4.29 -6.23
CA ALA A 125 -2.17 -4.72 -4.89
C ALA A 125 -1.52 -3.60 -4.04
N VAL A 126 -1.35 -2.39 -4.59
CA VAL A 126 -0.74 -1.24 -3.91
C VAL A 126 -1.59 0.01 -4.10
N ASN A 127 -1.81 0.77 -3.02
CA ASN A 127 -2.49 2.06 -3.05
C ASN A 127 -1.66 3.17 -2.41
N VAL A 128 -1.87 4.39 -2.90
CA VAL A 128 -1.33 5.60 -2.26
C VAL A 128 -2.35 6.10 -1.24
N LEU A 129 -1.89 6.31 -0.01
CA LEU A 129 -2.68 6.91 1.07
C LEU A 129 -2.20 8.36 1.27
N TYR A 130 -3.12 9.31 1.14
CA TYR A 130 -2.81 10.72 1.35
C TYR A 130 -3.04 11.10 2.81
N LEU A 131 -1.96 11.39 3.52
CA LEU A 131 -2.06 11.85 4.92
C LEU A 131 -2.22 13.38 4.98
N PRO A 132 -2.95 13.89 6.00
CA PRO A 132 -3.10 15.32 6.22
C PRO A 132 -1.80 16.05 6.56
#